data_AF-A0A3M0YY02-F1
#
_entry.id   AF-A0A3M0YY02-F1
#
_cell.length_a   1.000
_cell.length_b   1.000
_cell.length_c   1.000
_cell.angle_alpha   90.00
_cell.angle_beta   90.00
_cell.angle_gamma   90.00
#
_symmetry.space_group_name_H-M   'P 1'
#
loop_
_entity.id
_entity.type
_entity.pdbx_description
1 polymer ?
#
loop_
_entity_poly.entity_id
_entity_poly.type
_entity_poly.pdbx_seq_one_letter_code
_entity_poly.pdbx_strand_id
1 'polypeptide(L)'
;MHVIVQAVKALSSKFKDIQGDLFIRIPEPLGEEVYREIIQLPNRCFKNLHIIIDAEIKSGFKIQLGDVQIDATLDRKSENLLDYLSSQDFEIDKFFEQLTQSIKQYTFTASIKESGKVLSVKDGVCFIDGLAGCMYQELLTINGKIPAIALSIERYKIGAVVLGDFKQIKVGNDVYRTEKVVSVPVSNELIGRVIDPLANPLDGKPQIVSEVYYPIEKVAPGVIERKPVAKPLLTGITAIDALIPIGRGQRELILGDRQTGKTSIAIDTIINQRDQNVICIYVSIGQKESKLAGIISKLRDANAMDYTII
;
A
#
# COMPACT_ATOMS: atom_id res chain seq x y z
N MET A 1 -1.00 23.54 -18.34
CA MET A 1 -1.16 24.46 -19.50
C MET A 1 -2.61 24.55 -20.00
N HIS A 2 -3.30 23.48 -20.40
CA HIS A 2 -4.72 23.54 -20.83
C HIS A 2 -5.73 24.13 -19.81
N VAL A 3 -5.41 24.06 -18.51
CA VAL A 3 -6.26 24.60 -17.44
C VAL A 3 -6.41 26.12 -17.53
N ILE A 4 -5.38 26.84 -18.00
CA ILE A 4 -5.43 28.30 -18.19
C ILE A 4 -6.45 28.63 -19.29
N VAL A 5 -6.37 27.94 -20.42
CA VAL A 5 -7.30 28.13 -21.55
C VAL A 5 -8.74 27.84 -21.14
N GLN A 6 -8.97 26.78 -20.35
CA GLN A 6 -10.29 26.49 -19.80
C GLN A 6 -10.79 27.57 -18.84
N ALA A 7 -9.93 28.10 -17.98
CA ALA A 7 -10.29 29.17 -17.05
C ALA A 7 -10.65 30.47 -17.80
N VAL A 8 -9.89 30.84 -18.84
CA VAL A 8 -10.23 32.00 -19.69
C VAL A 8 -11.55 31.77 -20.45
N LYS A 9 -11.79 30.56 -20.98
CA LYS A 9 -13.07 30.20 -21.61
C LYS A 9 -14.25 30.30 -20.62
N ALA A 10 -14.06 29.86 -19.38
CA ALA A 10 -15.08 29.94 -18.33
C ALA A 10 -15.38 31.38 -17.92
N LEU A 11 -14.36 32.25 -17.84
CA LEU A 11 -14.54 33.68 -17.64
C LEU A 11 -15.33 34.31 -18.79
N SER A 12 -14.94 34.00 -20.02
CA SER A 12 -15.57 34.48 -21.25
C SER A 12 -17.05 34.06 -21.37
N SER A 13 -17.41 32.84 -20.96
CA SER A 13 -18.79 32.36 -21.06
C SER A 13 -19.69 32.97 -19.98
N LYS A 14 -19.13 33.24 -18.80
CA LYS A 14 -19.85 33.71 -17.62
C LYS A 14 -20.01 35.23 -17.56
N PHE A 15 -19.10 35.99 -18.17
CA PHE A 15 -19.08 37.45 -18.15
C PHE A 15 -19.00 38.03 -19.57
N LYS A 16 -20.14 38.07 -20.27
CA LYS A 16 -20.23 38.49 -21.68
C LYS A 16 -20.12 40.01 -21.91
N ASP A 17 -20.31 40.81 -20.85
CA ASP A 17 -20.43 42.27 -20.93
C ASP A 17 -19.23 43.03 -20.36
N ILE A 18 -18.20 42.33 -19.83
CA ILE A 18 -17.00 42.95 -19.27
C ILE A 18 -16.03 43.25 -20.42
N GLN A 19 -15.78 44.54 -20.68
CA GLN A 19 -14.71 44.98 -21.60
C GLN A 19 -13.54 45.52 -20.78
N GLY A 20 -12.44 44.77 -20.70
CA GLY A 20 -11.21 45.17 -20.00
C GLY A 20 -9.97 44.47 -20.53
N ASP A 21 -8.82 44.80 -19.96
CA ASP A 21 -7.57 44.11 -20.24
C ASP A 21 -7.49 42.81 -19.41
N LEU A 22 -7.04 41.73 -20.05
CA LEU A 22 -6.88 40.42 -19.44
C LEU A 22 -5.43 40.27 -18.98
N PHE A 23 -5.21 40.16 -17.68
CA PHE A 23 -3.90 39.91 -17.09
C PHE A 23 -3.80 38.45 -16.68
N ILE A 24 -2.79 37.75 -17.17
CA ILE A 24 -2.46 36.37 -16.77
C ILE A 24 -1.07 36.40 -16.14
N ARG A 25 -0.99 36.10 -14.84
CA ARG A 25 0.27 36.00 -14.11
C ARG A 25 0.66 34.54 -13.89
N ILE A 26 1.90 34.20 -14.20
CA ILE A 26 2.41 32.83 -14.22
C ILE A 26 3.87 32.75 -13.72
N PRO A 27 4.29 31.60 -13.16
CA PRO A 27 5.66 31.39 -12.67
C PRO A 27 6.71 31.30 -13.80
N GLU A 28 6.32 30.74 -14.94
CA GLU A 28 7.20 30.44 -16.08
C GLU A 28 6.52 30.80 -17.40
N PRO A 29 7.26 31.07 -18.49
CA PRO A 29 6.68 31.37 -19.80
C PRO A 29 5.79 30.23 -20.32
N LEU A 30 4.64 30.57 -20.93
CA LEU A 30 3.79 29.57 -21.59
C LEU A 30 4.46 29.04 -22.87
N GLY A 31 4.19 27.79 -23.23
CA GLY A 31 4.55 27.27 -24.56
C GLY A 31 3.76 27.98 -25.67
N GLU A 32 4.36 28.08 -26.87
CA GLU A 32 3.75 28.80 -28.02
C GLU A 32 2.33 28.32 -28.36
N GLU A 33 2.04 27.03 -28.19
CA GLU A 33 0.72 26.45 -28.47
C GLU A 33 -0.37 27.08 -27.59
N VAL A 34 -0.08 27.31 -26.32
CA VAL A 34 -1.04 27.90 -25.37
C VAL A 34 -1.25 29.38 -25.66
N TYR A 35 -0.20 30.10 -26.04
CA TYR A 35 -0.33 31.48 -26.51
C TYR A 35 -1.28 31.56 -27.71
N ARG A 36 -1.11 30.69 -28.70
CA ARG A 36 -1.99 30.63 -29.88
C ARG A 36 -3.44 30.31 -29.49
N GLU A 37 -3.66 29.36 -28.59
CA GLU A 37 -5.01 29.02 -28.13
C GLU A 37 -5.70 30.17 -27.40
N ILE A 38 -4.98 30.95 -26.58
CA ILE A 38 -5.54 32.09 -25.85
C ILE A 38 -5.87 33.24 -26.83
N ILE A 39 -5.02 33.51 -27.81
CA ILE A 39 -5.24 34.56 -28.82
C ILE A 39 -6.41 34.22 -29.75
N GLN A 40 -6.65 32.93 -30.04
CA GLN A 40 -7.78 32.47 -30.85
C GLN A 40 -9.12 32.48 -30.11
N LEU A 41 -9.15 32.82 -28.82
CA LEU A 41 -10.41 32.98 -28.10
C LEU A 41 -11.21 34.14 -28.71
N PRO A 42 -12.54 34.00 -28.86
CA PRO A 42 -13.34 34.96 -29.60
C PRO A 42 -13.20 36.38 -29.03
N ASN A 43 -12.92 37.36 -29.91
CA ASN A 43 -12.63 38.78 -29.69
C ASN A 43 -13.67 39.60 -28.87
N ARG A 44 -14.60 38.97 -28.15
CA ARG A 44 -15.67 39.64 -27.38
C ARG A 44 -15.35 39.87 -25.90
N CYS A 45 -14.25 39.35 -25.36
CA CYS A 45 -14.08 39.23 -23.91
C CYS A 45 -12.99 40.09 -23.28
N PHE A 46 -12.01 40.57 -24.05
CA PHE A 46 -10.94 41.45 -23.55
C PHE A 46 -10.35 42.29 -24.69
N LYS A 47 -9.85 43.49 -24.37
CA LYS A 47 -9.26 44.43 -25.34
C LYS A 47 -7.79 44.12 -25.60
N ASN A 48 -6.99 44.00 -24.54
CA ASN A 48 -5.59 43.60 -24.62
C ASN A 48 -5.32 42.37 -23.72
N LEU A 49 -4.34 41.57 -24.13
CA LEU A 49 -3.83 40.43 -23.36
C LEU A 49 -2.44 40.77 -22.82
N HIS A 50 -2.30 40.72 -21.49
CA HIS A 50 -1.02 40.92 -20.80
C HIS A 50 -0.64 39.63 -20.09
N ILE A 51 0.46 39.02 -20.49
CA ILE A 51 1.03 37.86 -19.80
C ILE A 51 2.25 38.34 -19.03
N ILE A 52 2.19 38.21 -17.71
CA ILE A 52 3.20 38.70 -16.78
C ILE A 52 3.85 37.49 -16.11
N ILE A 53 5.17 37.43 -16.16
CA ILE A 53 5.93 36.45 -15.40
C ILE A 53 6.08 37.01 -13.99
N ASP A 54 5.50 36.32 -13.01
CA ASP A 54 5.45 36.73 -11.63
C ASP A 54 6.22 35.71 -10.78
N ALA A 55 7.43 36.09 -10.36
CA ALA A 55 8.34 35.23 -9.60
C ALA A 55 7.85 34.91 -8.19
N GLU A 56 6.84 35.63 -7.67
CA GLU A 56 6.22 35.32 -6.39
C GLU A 56 5.28 34.10 -6.48
N ILE A 57 4.76 33.80 -7.68
CA ILE A 57 3.95 32.60 -7.91
C ILE A 57 4.88 31.40 -7.98
N LYS A 58 4.77 30.46 -7.03
CA LYS A 58 5.58 29.22 -7.05
C LYS A 58 5.07 28.19 -8.05
N SER A 59 3.74 28.09 -8.20
CA SER A 59 3.07 27.17 -9.13
C SER A 59 1.61 27.59 -9.33
N GLY A 60 1.05 27.35 -10.52
CA GLY A 60 -0.31 27.73 -10.90
C GLY A 60 -0.36 29.05 -11.66
N PHE A 61 -1.48 29.78 -11.57
CA PHE A 61 -1.68 31.02 -12.32
C PHE A 61 -2.73 31.92 -11.65
N LYS A 62 -2.63 33.24 -11.88
CA LYS A 62 -3.67 34.22 -11.56
C LYS A 62 -4.20 34.85 -12.84
N ILE A 63 -5.51 34.92 -13.00
CA ILE A 63 -6.16 35.62 -14.11
C ILE A 63 -6.97 36.76 -13.54
N GLN A 64 -6.83 37.95 -14.12
CA GLN A 64 -7.61 39.12 -13.76
C GLN A 64 -8.23 39.74 -15.01
N LEU A 65 -9.54 40.00 -14.96
CA LEU A 65 -10.30 40.70 -15.99
C LEU A 65 -11.20 41.73 -15.30
N GLY A 66 -10.82 43.01 -15.37
CA GLY A 66 -11.46 44.07 -14.57
C GLY A 66 -11.36 43.76 -13.08
N ASP A 67 -12.51 43.73 -12.39
CA ASP A 67 -12.63 43.43 -10.96
C ASP A 67 -12.72 41.92 -10.65
N VAL A 68 -12.75 41.07 -11.68
CA VAL A 68 -12.86 39.61 -11.52
C VAL A 68 -11.47 39.00 -11.51
N GLN A 69 -11.11 38.33 -10.41
CA GLN A 69 -9.87 37.58 -10.28
C GLN A 69 -10.14 36.09 -10.08
N ILE A 70 -9.43 35.25 -10.83
CA ILE A 70 -9.30 33.81 -10.59
C ILE A 70 -7.90 33.56 -10.08
N ASP A 71 -7.81 33.03 -8.88
CA ASP A 71 -6.56 32.59 -8.28
C ASP A 71 -6.52 31.06 -8.23
N ALA A 72 -5.72 30.48 -9.12
CA ALA A 72 -5.47 29.05 -9.19
C ALA A 72 -4.03 28.70 -8.75
N THR A 73 -3.41 29.56 -7.95
CA THR A 73 -2.07 29.33 -7.42
C THR A 73 -2.03 28.24 -6.37
N LEU A 74 -0.84 27.68 -6.16
CA LEU A 74 -0.59 26.70 -5.12
C LEU A 74 -0.89 27.25 -3.72
N ASP A 75 -0.57 28.52 -3.47
CA ASP A 75 -0.83 29.18 -2.18
C ASP A 75 -2.35 29.27 -1.90
N ARG A 76 -3.15 29.65 -2.90
CA ARG A 76 -4.63 29.68 -2.74
C ARG A 76 -5.22 28.29 -2.55
N LYS A 77 -4.65 27.27 -3.21
CA LYS A 77 -5.06 25.88 -3.01
C LYS A 77 -4.69 25.36 -1.62
N SER A 78 -3.53 25.73 -1.09
CA SER A 78 -3.15 25.35 0.27
C SER A 78 -4.02 26.04 1.31
N GLU A 79 -4.35 27.31 1.14
CA GLU A 79 -5.31 28.02 2.00
C GLU A 79 -6.68 27.34 1.98
N ASN A 80 -7.25 27.08 0.79
CA ASN A 80 -8.55 26.40 0.70
C ASN A 80 -8.52 24.99 1.30
N LEU A 81 -7.39 24.29 1.20
CA LEU A 81 -7.22 22.99 1.84
C LEU A 81 -7.15 23.12 3.36
N LEU A 82 -6.45 24.12 3.88
CA LEU A 82 -6.41 24.43 5.32
C LEU A 82 -7.81 24.78 5.84
N ASP A 83 -8.58 25.59 5.12
CA ASP A 83 -9.96 25.93 5.48
C ASP A 83 -10.86 24.68 5.49
N TYR A 84 -10.74 23.82 4.47
CA TYR A 84 -11.49 22.58 4.38
C TYR A 84 -11.14 21.62 5.52
N LEU A 85 -9.85 21.44 5.81
CA LEU A 85 -9.38 20.55 6.86
C LEU A 85 -9.74 21.07 8.25
N SER A 86 -9.68 22.39 8.48
CA SER A 86 -10.06 23.05 9.75
C SER A 86 -11.55 22.96 10.06
N SER A 87 -12.38 22.65 9.05
CA SER A 87 -13.82 22.42 9.24
C SER A 87 -14.17 21.00 9.71
N GLN A 88 -13.20 20.09 9.76
CA GLN A 88 -13.32 18.76 10.35
C GLN A 88 -12.59 18.72 11.69
N ASP A 89 -13.20 18.14 12.73
CA ASP A 89 -12.59 17.92 14.06
C ASP A 89 -11.40 16.93 13.98
N PHE A 90 -10.29 17.38 13.40
CA PHE A 90 -9.03 16.65 13.28
C PHE A 90 -7.94 17.49 13.96
N GLU A 91 -7.08 16.90 14.79
CA GLU A 91 -5.94 17.60 15.41
C GLU A 91 -4.87 17.92 14.35
N ILE A 92 -5.14 18.96 13.55
CA ILE A 92 -4.33 19.38 12.40
C ILE A 92 -2.89 19.69 12.80
N ASP A 93 -2.71 20.38 13.92
CA ASP A 93 -1.39 20.77 14.43
C ASP A 93 -0.50 19.55 14.65
N LYS A 94 -1.08 18.47 15.18
CA LYS A 94 -0.38 17.22 15.43
C LYS A 94 0.04 16.51 14.15
N PHE A 95 -0.79 16.54 13.11
CA PHE A 95 -0.44 15.98 11.80
C PHE A 95 0.70 16.77 11.14
N PHE A 96 0.64 18.10 11.16
CA PHE A 96 1.70 18.94 10.61
C PHE A 96 3.00 18.82 11.42
N GLU A 97 2.92 18.69 12.75
CA GLU A 97 4.07 18.40 13.59
C GLU A 97 4.71 17.05 13.23
N GLN A 98 3.90 15.99 13.09
CA GLN A 98 4.38 14.67 12.68
C GLN A 98 5.01 14.67 11.29
N LEU A 99 4.41 15.34 10.31
CA LEU A 99 4.97 15.51 8.97
C LEU A 99 6.28 16.28 9.00
N THR A 100 6.31 17.41 9.71
CA THR A 100 7.50 18.26 9.82
C THR A 100 8.63 17.52 10.52
N GLN A 101 8.32 16.76 11.57
CA GLN A 101 9.30 15.87 12.22
C GLN A 101 9.81 14.79 11.27
N SER A 102 8.92 14.12 10.53
CA SER A 102 9.30 13.08 9.57
C SER A 102 10.20 13.62 8.47
N ILE A 103 9.90 14.80 7.92
CA ILE A 103 10.73 15.47 6.91
C ILE A 103 12.07 15.91 7.49
N LYS A 104 12.09 16.48 8.71
CA LYS A 104 13.33 16.89 9.38
C LYS A 104 14.24 15.71 9.74
N GLN A 105 13.66 14.57 10.11
CA GLN A 105 14.39 13.34 10.38
C GLN A 105 14.81 12.61 9.10
N TYR A 106 14.25 12.95 7.94
CA TYR A 106 14.61 12.35 6.68
C TYR A 106 15.98 12.84 6.22
N THR A 107 17.02 12.10 6.58
CA THR A 107 18.38 12.31 6.07
C THR A 107 18.50 11.78 4.65
N PHE A 108 18.82 12.66 3.69
CA PHE A 108 19.21 12.26 2.34
C PHE A 108 20.55 11.52 2.39
N THR A 109 20.49 10.20 2.56
CA THR A 109 21.67 9.34 2.45
C THR A 109 21.77 8.82 1.03
N ALA A 110 22.81 9.25 0.30
CA ALA A 110 23.19 8.60 -0.96
C ALA A 110 23.74 7.21 -0.63
N SER A 111 22.91 6.16 -0.76
CA SER A 111 23.34 4.77 -0.60
C SER A 111 23.67 4.17 -1.97
N ILE A 112 24.88 3.63 -2.13
CA ILE A 112 25.19 2.77 -3.28
C ILE A 112 24.37 1.50 -3.12
N LYS A 113 23.39 1.29 -3.98
CA LYS A 113 22.58 0.05 -4.01
C LYS A 113 22.90 -0.72 -5.27
N GLU A 114 23.05 -2.03 -5.14
CA GLU A 114 23.17 -2.89 -6.30
C GLU A 114 21.81 -2.98 -7.01
N SER A 115 21.81 -2.79 -8.33
CA SER A 115 20.61 -2.82 -9.17
C SER A 115 20.76 -3.83 -10.30
N GLY A 116 19.67 -4.53 -10.62
CA GLY A 116 19.53 -5.37 -11.79
C GLY A 116 18.46 -4.86 -12.73
N LYS A 117 18.25 -5.57 -13.85
CA LYS A 117 17.19 -5.28 -14.81
C LYS A 117 16.38 -6.53 -15.12
N VAL A 118 15.07 -6.36 -15.24
CA VAL A 118 14.17 -7.44 -15.67
C VAL A 118 14.49 -7.79 -17.13
N LEU A 119 14.92 -9.04 -17.38
CA LEU A 119 15.12 -9.60 -18.72
C LEU A 119 13.81 -10.08 -19.34
N SER A 120 12.99 -10.76 -18.55
CA SER A 120 11.69 -11.27 -18.99
C SER A 120 10.76 -11.49 -17.81
N VAL A 121 9.47 -11.47 -18.08
CA VAL A 121 8.40 -11.79 -17.12
C VAL A 121 7.36 -12.66 -17.81
N LYS A 122 7.01 -13.78 -17.19
CA LYS A 122 6.00 -14.72 -17.68
C LYS A 122 5.35 -15.45 -16.51
N ASP A 123 4.01 -15.44 -16.47
CA ASP A 123 3.21 -16.19 -15.50
C ASP A 123 3.63 -16.00 -14.03
N GLY A 124 3.98 -14.77 -13.64
CA GLY A 124 4.42 -14.43 -12.28
C GLY A 124 5.89 -14.79 -11.97
N VAL A 125 6.64 -15.31 -12.94
CA VAL A 125 8.09 -15.54 -12.84
C VAL A 125 8.82 -14.47 -13.64
N CYS A 126 9.85 -13.87 -13.07
CA CYS A 126 10.74 -12.94 -13.76
C CYS A 126 12.18 -13.43 -13.74
N PHE A 127 12.88 -13.19 -14.85
CA PHE A 127 14.34 -13.34 -14.93
C PHE A 127 14.98 -11.97 -14.88
N ILE A 128 16.05 -11.85 -14.09
CA ILE A 128 16.72 -10.59 -13.78
C ILE A 128 18.19 -10.73 -14.11
N ASP A 129 18.75 -9.74 -14.80
CA ASP A 129 20.19 -9.58 -15.03
C ASP A 129 20.80 -8.65 -13.97
N GLY A 130 22.06 -8.90 -13.62
CA GLY A 130 22.76 -8.20 -12.53
C GLY A 130 22.49 -8.80 -11.15
N LEU A 131 22.58 -7.97 -10.10
CA LEU A 131 22.44 -8.37 -8.69
C LEU A 131 23.41 -9.53 -8.29
N ALA A 132 24.70 -9.41 -8.61
CA ALA A 132 25.76 -10.36 -8.31
C ALA A 132 25.81 -10.81 -6.83
N GLY A 133 25.57 -9.91 -5.87
CA GLY A 133 25.47 -10.27 -4.45
C GLY A 133 24.10 -10.80 -3.97
N CYS A 134 23.19 -11.21 -4.86
CA CYS A 134 21.85 -11.67 -4.48
C CYS A 134 21.94 -12.97 -3.69
N MET A 135 21.20 -13.07 -2.60
CA MET A 135 21.09 -14.27 -1.79
C MET A 135 19.89 -15.13 -2.24
N TYR A 136 19.99 -16.43 -2.01
CA TYR A 136 18.85 -17.32 -2.19
C TYR A 136 17.76 -16.94 -1.20
N GLN A 137 16.50 -16.92 -1.65
CA GLN A 137 15.33 -16.44 -0.89
C GLN A 137 15.40 -14.97 -0.46
N GLU A 138 16.23 -14.17 -1.10
CA GLU A 138 16.24 -12.73 -0.85
C GLU A 138 14.96 -12.06 -1.38
N LEU A 139 14.43 -11.13 -0.61
CA LEU A 139 13.35 -10.26 -1.08
C LEU A 139 13.94 -9.20 -2.02
N LEU A 140 13.36 -9.08 -3.19
CA LEU A 140 13.69 -8.11 -4.22
C LEU A 140 12.53 -7.13 -4.40
N THR A 141 12.83 -5.93 -4.88
CA THR A 141 11.84 -4.91 -5.19
C THR A 141 11.98 -4.47 -6.64
N ILE A 142 10.97 -4.78 -7.45
CA ILE A 142 10.90 -4.41 -8.86
C ILE A 142 10.23 -3.04 -8.98
N ASN A 143 10.86 -2.14 -9.72
CA ASN A 143 10.42 -0.75 -9.95
C ASN A 143 10.11 0.01 -8.63
N GLY A 144 10.85 -0.33 -7.57
CA GLY A 144 10.70 0.28 -6.23
C GLY A 144 9.40 -0.05 -5.50
N LYS A 145 8.54 -0.94 -6.02
CA LYS A 145 7.20 -1.20 -5.46
C LYS A 145 6.82 -2.66 -5.37
N ILE A 146 7.13 -3.47 -6.39
CA ILE A 146 6.58 -4.81 -6.51
C ILE A 146 7.53 -5.80 -5.86
N PRO A 147 7.13 -6.50 -4.78
CA PRO A 147 7.99 -7.48 -4.13
C PRO A 147 8.16 -8.73 -5.01
N ALA A 148 9.34 -9.34 -4.96
CA ALA A 148 9.63 -10.62 -5.58
C ALA A 148 10.62 -11.42 -4.71
N ILE A 149 10.62 -12.75 -4.79
CA ILE A 149 11.59 -13.60 -4.07
C ILE A 149 12.54 -14.23 -5.06
N ALA A 150 13.84 -14.11 -4.84
CA ALA A 150 14.86 -14.82 -5.60
C ALA A 150 14.84 -16.33 -5.24
N LEU A 151 14.53 -17.18 -6.22
CA LEU A 151 14.44 -18.64 -6.04
C LEU A 151 15.44 -19.43 -6.90
N SER A 152 16.12 -18.78 -7.84
CA SER A 152 17.19 -19.40 -8.63
C SER A 152 18.29 -18.38 -8.87
N ILE A 153 19.54 -18.75 -8.61
CA ILE A 153 20.71 -17.91 -8.87
C ILE A 153 21.57 -18.66 -9.87
N GLU A 154 21.54 -18.21 -11.12
CA GLU A 154 22.37 -18.74 -12.19
C GLU A 154 23.50 -17.76 -12.51
N ARG A 155 24.48 -18.22 -13.31
CA ARG A 155 25.68 -17.44 -13.62
C ARG A 155 25.41 -16.07 -14.25
N TYR A 156 24.34 -15.96 -15.04
CA TYR A 156 24.03 -14.77 -15.83
C TYR A 156 22.60 -14.25 -15.61
N LYS A 157 21.84 -14.87 -14.70
CA LYS A 157 20.46 -14.45 -14.41
C LYS A 157 19.98 -14.97 -13.07
N ILE A 158 19.05 -14.24 -12.48
CA ILE A 158 18.33 -14.64 -11.28
C ILE A 158 16.89 -14.92 -11.67
N GLY A 159 16.37 -16.08 -11.29
CA GLY A 159 14.96 -16.41 -11.36
C GLY A 159 14.26 -15.97 -10.07
N ALA A 160 13.26 -15.11 -10.19
CA ALA A 160 12.47 -14.64 -9.06
C ALA A 160 10.97 -14.82 -9.30
N VAL A 161 10.24 -15.09 -8.22
CA VAL A 161 8.77 -15.18 -8.23
C VAL A 161 8.20 -13.86 -7.71
N VAL A 162 7.29 -13.28 -8.48
CA VAL A 162 6.65 -12.01 -8.18
C VAL A 162 5.54 -12.21 -7.15
N LEU A 163 5.57 -11.43 -6.07
CA LEU A 163 4.61 -11.47 -4.97
C LEU A 163 3.55 -10.35 -5.10
N GLY A 164 2.98 -10.21 -6.28
CA GLY A 164 2.03 -9.14 -6.58
C GLY A 164 1.56 -9.15 -8.03
N ASP A 165 1.06 -8.01 -8.51
CA ASP A 165 0.56 -7.89 -9.88
C ASP A 165 1.72 -7.82 -10.88
N PHE A 166 2.08 -8.98 -11.42
CA PHE A 166 3.15 -9.12 -12.40
C PHE A 166 2.85 -8.40 -13.74
N LYS A 167 1.59 -8.03 -14.03
CA LYS A 167 1.24 -7.33 -15.28
C LYS A 167 1.80 -5.92 -15.34
N GLN A 168 2.15 -5.35 -14.20
CA GLN A 168 2.76 -4.02 -14.11
C GLN A 168 4.27 -4.05 -14.41
N ILE A 169 4.88 -5.23 -14.44
CA ILE A 169 6.31 -5.41 -14.68
C ILE A 169 6.58 -5.41 -16.19
N LYS A 170 7.60 -4.67 -16.60
CA LYS A 170 8.09 -4.63 -17.98
C LYS A 170 9.57 -5.02 -18.04
N VAL A 171 9.96 -5.55 -19.19
CA VAL A 171 11.38 -5.75 -19.53
C VAL A 171 12.13 -4.43 -19.40
N GLY A 172 13.31 -4.48 -18.80
CA GLY A 172 14.17 -3.32 -18.53
C GLY A 172 13.85 -2.58 -17.23
N ASN A 173 12.79 -2.94 -16.50
CA ASN A 173 12.53 -2.38 -15.16
C ASN A 173 13.70 -2.65 -14.22
N ASP A 174 14.02 -1.65 -13.41
CA ASP A 174 15.07 -1.77 -12.40
C ASP A 174 14.59 -2.65 -11.25
N VAL A 175 15.49 -3.49 -10.77
CA VAL A 175 15.27 -4.37 -9.63
C VAL A 175 16.31 -4.05 -8.58
N TYR A 176 15.85 -3.85 -7.36
CA TYR A 176 16.71 -3.58 -6.21
C TYR A 176 16.63 -4.73 -5.24
N ARG A 177 17.76 -4.99 -4.60
CA ARG A 177 17.83 -5.96 -3.52
C ARG A 177 17.50 -5.32 -2.17
N THR A 178 16.97 -6.12 -1.25
CA THR A 178 16.68 -5.65 0.10
C THR A 178 17.77 -6.03 1.11
N GLU A 179 18.73 -6.85 0.69
CA GLU A 179 19.80 -7.46 1.51
C GLU A 179 19.26 -8.33 2.65
N LYS A 180 17.98 -8.70 2.56
CA LYS A 180 17.27 -9.49 3.56
C LYS A 180 16.65 -10.71 2.91
N VAL A 181 16.96 -11.87 3.49
CA VAL A 181 16.18 -13.08 3.24
C VAL A 181 14.72 -12.79 3.59
N VAL A 182 13.80 -13.35 2.80
CA VAL A 182 12.37 -13.13 2.96
C VAL A 182 11.98 -13.40 4.41
N SER A 183 11.45 -12.36 5.04
CA SER A 183 11.13 -12.32 6.45
C SER A 183 9.84 -11.55 6.67
N VAL A 184 9.15 -11.89 7.74
CA VAL A 184 7.91 -11.26 8.16
C VAL A 184 8.11 -10.60 9.52
N PRO A 185 7.53 -9.40 9.75
CA PRO A 185 7.50 -8.81 11.08
C PRO A 185 6.68 -9.70 12.02
N VAL A 186 7.14 -9.83 13.26
CA VAL A 186 6.46 -10.58 14.32
C VAL A 186 6.18 -9.65 15.48
N SER A 187 4.93 -9.54 15.89
CA SER A 187 4.52 -8.69 17.00
C SER A 187 3.21 -9.19 17.59
N ASN A 188 2.95 -8.87 18.85
CA ASN A 188 1.64 -9.06 19.45
C ASN A 188 0.58 -8.15 18.80
N GLU A 189 0.99 -7.08 18.11
CA GLU A 189 0.10 -6.21 17.31
C GLU A 189 -0.54 -6.92 16.11
N LEU A 190 -0.05 -8.11 15.73
CA LEU A 190 -0.67 -8.94 14.69
C LEU A 190 -1.99 -9.57 15.16
N ILE A 191 -2.18 -9.72 16.47
CA ILE A 191 -3.38 -10.34 17.04
C ILE A 191 -4.60 -9.45 16.71
N GLY A 192 -5.64 -10.06 16.15
CA GLY A 192 -6.85 -9.36 15.70
C GLY A 192 -6.71 -8.61 14.38
N ARG A 193 -5.63 -8.86 13.64
CA ARG A 193 -5.40 -8.31 12.31
C ARG A 193 -5.73 -9.32 11.22
N VAL A 194 -6.09 -8.78 10.06
CA VAL A 194 -6.12 -9.53 8.79
C VAL A 194 -4.94 -9.03 7.97
N ILE A 195 -4.04 -9.93 7.58
CA ILE A 195 -2.79 -9.59 6.92
C ILE A 195 -2.57 -10.40 5.64
N ASP A 196 -1.73 -9.87 4.75
CA ASP A 196 -1.21 -10.63 3.62
C ASP A 196 0.01 -11.49 4.04
N PRO A 197 0.54 -12.36 3.15
CA PRO A 197 1.70 -13.20 3.45
C PRO A 197 3.01 -12.45 3.78
N LEU A 198 3.09 -11.15 3.48
CA LEU A 198 4.22 -10.28 3.83
C LEU A 198 3.92 -9.43 5.08
N ALA A 199 2.83 -9.76 5.79
CA ALA A 199 2.30 -9.07 6.96
C ALA A 199 1.85 -7.62 6.70
N ASN A 200 1.53 -7.26 5.46
CA ASN A 200 0.83 -6.00 5.18
C ASN A 200 -0.62 -6.13 5.62
N PRO A 201 -1.20 -5.11 6.28
CA PRO A 201 -2.58 -5.18 6.75
C PRO A 201 -3.58 -5.08 5.59
N LEU A 202 -4.57 -5.98 5.62
CA LEU A 202 -5.70 -6.03 4.69
C LEU A 202 -7.02 -5.57 5.34
N ASP A 203 -6.97 -5.22 6.63
CA ASP A 203 -8.14 -4.79 7.42
C ASP A 203 -8.39 -3.28 7.41
N GLY A 204 -7.60 -2.51 6.65
CA GLY A 204 -7.69 -1.04 6.59
C GLY A 204 -7.23 -0.31 7.86
N LYS A 205 -6.69 -1.04 8.85
CA LYS A 205 -6.07 -0.44 10.04
C LYS A 205 -4.61 -0.03 9.74
N PRO A 206 -3.96 0.76 10.62
CA PRO A 206 -2.57 1.21 10.42
C PRO A 206 -1.57 0.07 10.21
N GLN A 207 -0.42 0.39 9.62
CA GLN A 207 0.69 -0.56 9.46
C GLN A 207 1.12 -1.13 10.82
N ILE A 208 1.49 -2.41 10.80
CA ILE A 208 1.97 -3.11 11.98
C ILE A 208 3.42 -2.69 12.21
N VAL A 209 3.72 -2.22 13.42
CA VAL A 209 5.09 -1.88 13.79
C VAL A 209 5.69 -3.09 14.51
N SER A 210 6.87 -3.51 14.08
CA SER A 210 7.61 -4.57 14.74
C SER A 210 9.09 -4.27 14.73
N GLU A 211 9.73 -4.52 15.87
CA GLU A 211 11.18 -4.48 16.03
C GLU A 211 11.83 -5.82 15.65
N VAL A 212 11.03 -6.89 15.51
CA VAL A 212 11.52 -8.27 15.34
C VAL A 212 11.01 -8.85 14.03
N TYR A 213 11.94 -9.30 13.20
CA TYR A 213 11.64 -9.99 11.95
C TYR A 213 12.10 -11.43 12.01
N TYR A 214 11.23 -12.36 11.60
CA TYR A 214 11.59 -13.76 11.45
C TYR A 214 11.66 -14.15 9.98
N PRO A 215 12.71 -14.89 9.56
CA PRO A 215 12.75 -15.47 8.23
C PRO A 215 11.59 -16.45 8.07
N ILE A 216 10.97 -16.45 6.88
CA ILE A 216 9.87 -17.38 6.58
C ILE A 216 10.36 -18.83 6.68
N GLU A 217 11.57 -19.09 6.20
CA GLU A 217 12.22 -20.37 6.33
C GLU A 217 13.18 -20.39 7.51
N LYS A 218 12.86 -21.22 8.49
CA LYS A 218 13.68 -21.45 9.68
C LYS A 218 13.74 -22.95 9.96
N VAL A 219 14.91 -23.43 10.35
CA VAL A 219 15.08 -24.82 10.79
C VAL A 219 14.19 -25.08 12.01
N ALA A 220 13.37 -26.14 11.93
CA ALA A 220 12.47 -26.50 13.01
C ALA A 220 13.24 -27.03 14.24
N PRO A 221 12.67 -26.92 15.46
CA PRO A 221 13.30 -27.44 16.66
C PRO A 221 13.66 -28.92 16.57
N GLY A 222 14.86 -29.25 17.05
CA GLY A 222 15.40 -30.61 17.07
C GLY A 222 14.67 -31.52 18.05
N VAL A 223 14.99 -32.82 18.05
CA VAL A 223 14.32 -33.81 18.92
C VAL A 223 14.52 -33.49 20.41
N ILE A 224 15.74 -33.06 20.79
CA ILE A 224 16.12 -32.76 22.18
C ILE A 224 15.37 -31.53 22.73
N GLU A 225 14.99 -30.59 21.87
CA GLU A 225 14.31 -29.35 22.24
C GLU A 225 12.80 -29.55 22.46
N ARG A 226 12.27 -30.71 22.06
CA ARG A 226 10.83 -31.01 22.15
C ARG A 226 10.47 -31.61 23.50
N LYS A 227 9.25 -31.31 23.95
CA LYS A 227 8.62 -31.96 25.10
C LYS A 227 7.47 -32.83 24.62
N PRO A 228 7.17 -33.94 25.31
CA PRO A 228 5.94 -34.70 25.06
C PRO A 228 4.71 -33.80 25.17
N VAL A 229 3.74 -34.03 24.28
CA VAL A 229 2.46 -33.32 24.30
C VAL A 229 1.64 -33.83 25.47
N ALA A 230 1.45 -33.01 26.50
CA ALA A 230 0.77 -33.39 27.74
C ALA A 230 -0.46 -32.53 28.07
N LYS A 231 -0.67 -31.41 27.37
CA LYS A 231 -1.81 -30.50 27.61
C LYS A 231 -2.84 -30.68 26.49
N PRO A 232 -4.13 -30.89 26.80
CA PRO A 232 -5.17 -30.96 25.77
C PRO A 232 -5.42 -29.59 25.12
N LEU A 233 -5.86 -29.63 23.87
CA LEU A 233 -6.45 -28.53 23.12
C LEU A 233 -7.88 -28.97 22.79
N LEU A 234 -8.85 -28.42 23.51
CA LEU A 234 -10.24 -28.80 23.36
C LEU A 234 -10.84 -28.11 22.14
N THR A 235 -11.42 -28.89 21.24
CA THR A 235 -12.08 -28.37 20.03
C THR A 235 -13.49 -27.86 20.33
N GLY A 236 -14.11 -28.34 21.41
CA GLY A 236 -15.53 -28.07 21.72
C GLY A 236 -16.49 -28.99 20.95
N ILE A 237 -15.95 -29.90 20.13
CA ILE A 237 -16.72 -30.90 19.38
C ILE A 237 -16.59 -32.23 20.11
N THR A 238 -17.66 -32.67 20.77
CA THR A 238 -17.66 -33.87 21.61
C THR A 238 -17.11 -35.11 20.89
N ALA A 239 -17.46 -35.29 19.62
CA ALA A 239 -16.98 -36.44 18.83
C ALA A 239 -15.45 -36.41 18.64
N ILE A 240 -14.85 -35.24 18.45
CA ILE A 240 -13.40 -35.10 18.30
C ILE A 240 -12.73 -35.23 19.66
N ASP A 241 -13.18 -34.46 20.65
CA ASP A 241 -12.54 -34.42 21.97
C ASP A 241 -12.60 -35.77 22.70
N ALA A 242 -13.61 -36.61 22.43
CA ALA A 242 -13.75 -37.94 23.02
C ALA A 242 -13.00 -39.04 22.25
N LEU A 243 -13.04 -39.04 20.92
CA LEU A 243 -12.50 -40.14 20.10
C LEU A 243 -11.08 -39.88 19.61
N ILE A 244 -10.74 -38.61 19.31
CA ILE A 244 -9.49 -38.18 18.70
C ILE A 244 -9.00 -36.91 19.43
N PRO A 245 -8.58 -37.03 20.71
CA PRO A 245 -8.16 -35.88 21.49
C PRO A 245 -6.92 -35.22 20.86
N ILE A 246 -6.95 -33.90 20.74
CA ILE A 246 -5.85 -33.09 20.20
C ILE A 246 -5.08 -32.46 21.37
N GLY A 247 -3.75 -32.55 21.35
CA GLY A 247 -2.89 -31.90 22.34
C GLY A 247 -2.19 -30.64 21.83
N ARG A 248 -1.80 -29.73 22.74
CA ARG A 248 -1.04 -28.52 22.43
C ARG A 248 0.37 -28.89 21.93
N GLY A 249 0.67 -28.57 20.67
CA GLY A 249 1.91 -28.95 19.99
C GLY A 249 1.78 -30.21 19.11
N GLN A 250 0.60 -30.81 19.03
CA GLN A 250 0.27 -31.87 18.07
C GLN A 250 -0.04 -31.29 16.69
N ARG A 251 0.12 -32.12 15.66
CA ARG A 251 -0.30 -31.85 14.29
C ARG A 251 -1.40 -32.82 13.93
N GLU A 252 -2.60 -32.31 13.68
CA GLU A 252 -3.78 -33.10 13.37
C GLU A 252 -4.32 -32.73 11.97
N LEU A 253 -4.57 -33.72 11.13
CA LEU A 253 -5.01 -33.51 9.74
C LEU A 253 -6.53 -33.63 9.63
N ILE A 254 -7.20 -32.56 9.19
CA ILE A 254 -8.63 -32.60 8.86
C ILE A 254 -8.77 -32.89 7.36
N LEU A 255 -9.05 -34.15 7.02
CA LEU A 255 -9.26 -34.61 5.64
C LEU A 255 -10.75 -34.83 5.35
N GLY A 256 -11.18 -34.57 4.10
CA GLY A 256 -12.54 -34.88 3.65
C GLY A 256 -12.92 -34.16 2.36
N ASP A 257 -14.06 -34.53 1.77
CA ASP A 257 -14.56 -34.00 0.51
C ASP A 257 -15.02 -32.54 0.58
N ARG A 258 -15.30 -31.93 -0.57
CA ARG A 258 -15.85 -30.57 -0.62
C ARG A 258 -17.13 -30.50 0.22
N GLN A 259 -17.28 -29.41 0.98
CA GLN A 259 -18.47 -29.11 1.80
C GLN A 259 -18.75 -30.10 2.96
N THR A 260 -17.78 -30.89 3.42
CA THR A 260 -17.93 -31.79 4.58
C THR A 260 -17.68 -31.13 5.95
N GLY A 261 -17.79 -29.81 6.06
CA GLY A 261 -17.62 -29.12 7.35
C GLY A 261 -16.17 -28.91 7.83
N LYS A 262 -15.13 -29.23 7.04
CA LYS A 262 -13.71 -29.02 7.41
C LYS A 262 -13.41 -27.62 7.95
N THR A 263 -13.92 -26.59 7.26
CA THR A 263 -13.74 -25.20 7.71
C THR A 263 -14.51 -24.93 8.99
N SER A 264 -15.72 -25.47 9.14
CA SER A 264 -16.52 -25.30 10.36
C SER A 264 -15.79 -25.86 11.57
N ILE A 265 -15.24 -27.08 11.47
CA ILE A 265 -14.44 -27.69 12.55
C ILE A 265 -13.31 -26.76 13.00
N ALA A 266 -12.56 -26.18 12.06
CA ALA A 266 -11.45 -25.28 12.37
C ALA A 266 -11.93 -23.97 13.03
N ILE A 267 -13.01 -23.35 12.52
CA ILE A 267 -13.54 -22.10 13.06
C ILE A 267 -14.17 -22.31 14.44
N ASP A 268 -14.94 -23.39 14.63
CA ASP A 268 -15.54 -23.73 15.92
C ASP A 268 -14.44 -24.03 16.96
N THR A 269 -13.37 -24.70 16.55
CA THR A 269 -12.18 -24.91 17.40
C THR A 269 -11.56 -23.58 17.84
N ILE A 270 -11.40 -22.61 16.93
CA ILE A 270 -10.87 -21.28 17.25
C ILE A 270 -11.79 -20.56 18.25
N ILE A 271 -13.11 -20.59 18.02
CA ILE A 271 -14.10 -19.97 18.93
C ILE A 271 -14.01 -20.61 20.33
N ASN A 272 -13.83 -21.93 20.41
CA ASN A 272 -13.68 -22.63 21.69
C ASN A 272 -12.37 -22.31 22.44
N GLN A 273 -11.39 -21.66 21.80
CA GLN A 273 -10.15 -21.23 22.47
C GLN A 273 -10.30 -19.96 23.31
N ARG A 274 -11.49 -19.36 23.36
CA ARG A 274 -11.76 -18.23 24.25
C ARG A 274 -11.39 -18.58 25.70
N ASP A 275 -10.61 -17.71 26.33
CA ASP A 275 -10.11 -17.87 27.70
C ASP A 275 -9.19 -19.09 27.94
N GLN A 276 -8.76 -19.80 26.89
CA GLN A 276 -7.85 -20.96 26.98
C GLN A 276 -6.36 -20.58 26.93
N ASN A 277 -6.06 -19.28 26.82
CA ASN A 277 -4.70 -18.76 26.62
C ASN A 277 -4.00 -19.45 25.43
N VAL A 278 -4.65 -19.41 24.27
CA VAL A 278 -4.16 -19.94 23.00
C VAL A 278 -4.32 -18.86 21.94
N ILE A 279 -3.21 -18.51 21.28
CA ILE A 279 -3.24 -17.64 20.10
C ILE A 279 -3.60 -18.50 18.89
N CYS A 280 -4.59 -18.05 18.12
CA CYS A 280 -5.07 -18.73 16.93
C CYS A 280 -4.52 -18.03 15.67
N ILE A 281 -4.16 -18.81 14.66
CA ILE A 281 -3.75 -18.30 13.35
C ILE A 281 -4.54 -19.06 12.29
N TYR A 282 -5.37 -18.35 11.52
CA TYR A 282 -6.20 -18.90 10.47
C TYR A 282 -5.66 -18.52 9.09
N VAL A 283 -4.83 -19.37 8.51
CA VAL A 283 -4.23 -19.13 7.19
C VAL A 283 -5.19 -19.57 6.07
N SER A 284 -5.68 -18.61 5.29
CA SER A 284 -6.59 -18.88 4.16
C SER A 284 -5.86 -18.90 2.82
N ILE A 285 -5.79 -20.08 2.18
CA ILE A 285 -5.12 -20.26 0.89
C ILE A 285 -6.16 -20.54 -0.21
N GLY A 286 -6.14 -19.73 -1.28
CA GLY A 286 -6.96 -19.92 -2.48
C GLY A 286 -8.48 -19.85 -2.25
N GLN A 287 -8.94 -19.22 -1.17
CA GLN A 287 -10.36 -19.03 -0.91
C GLN A 287 -10.89 -17.75 -1.56
N LYS A 288 -12.19 -17.73 -1.86
CA LYS A 288 -12.87 -16.51 -2.31
C LYS A 288 -12.90 -15.48 -1.18
N GLU A 289 -12.67 -14.21 -1.51
CA GLU A 289 -12.72 -13.08 -0.57
C GLU A 289 -14.06 -13.02 0.19
N SER A 290 -15.18 -13.27 -0.49
CA SER A 290 -16.50 -13.29 0.15
C SER A 290 -16.65 -14.36 1.23
N LYS A 291 -15.99 -15.51 1.05
CA LYS A 291 -15.97 -16.58 2.06
C LYS A 291 -15.10 -16.19 3.25
N LEU A 292 -13.95 -15.57 2.98
CA LEU A 292 -13.06 -15.06 4.03
C LEU A 292 -13.74 -13.95 4.85
N ALA A 293 -14.42 -13.01 4.20
CA ALA A 293 -15.21 -11.96 4.86
C ALA A 293 -16.28 -12.56 5.80
N GLY A 294 -16.97 -13.60 5.37
CA GLY A 294 -17.93 -14.33 6.21
C GLY A 294 -17.29 -14.99 7.43
N ILE A 295 -16.07 -15.52 7.30
CA ILE A 295 -15.31 -16.10 8.42
C ILE A 295 -14.87 -15.02 9.40
N ILE A 296 -14.33 -13.89 8.90
CA ILE A 296 -13.93 -12.74 9.71
C ILE A 296 -15.13 -12.22 10.51
N SER A 297 -16.31 -12.10 9.89
CA SER A 297 -17.53 -11.68 10.58
C SER A 297 -17.88 -12.64 11.72
N LYS A 298 -17.91 -13.95 11.46
CA LYS A 298 -18.23 -14.96 12.49
C LYS A 298 -17.26 -14.92 13.67
N LEU A 299 -15.96 -14.80 13.39
CA LEU A 299 -14.95 -14.70 14.44
C LEU A 299 -15.09 -13.40 15.24
N ARG A 300 -15.48 -12.30 14.60
CA ARG A 300 -15.77 -11.03 15.28
C ARG A 300 -17.01 -11.13 16.16
N ASP A 301 -18.10 -11.71 15.65
CA ASP A 301 -19.36 -11.89 16.39
C ASP A 301 -19.17 -12.77 17.63
N ALA A 302 -18.25 -13.75 17.54
CA ALA A 302 -17.88 -14.61 18.65
C ALA A 302 -16.82 -14.01 19.61
N ASN A 303 -16.34 -12.79 19.37
CA ASN A 303 -15.21 -12.17 20.07
C ASN A 303 -13.91 -13.01 20.00
N ALA A 304 -13.75 -13.79 18.93
CA ALA A 304 -12.59 -14.63 18.71
C ALA A 304 -11.43 -13.88 18.02
N MET A 305 -11.70 -12.71 17.43
CA MET A 305 -10.65 -11.89 16.81
C MET A 305 -9.60 -11.40 17.82
N ASP A 306 -9.94 -11.25 19.09
CA ASP A 306 -9.03 -10.72 20.13
C ASP A 306 -7.80 -11.61 20.41
N TYR A 307 -7.82 -12.85 19.92
CA TYR A 307 -6.72 -13.81 20.02
C TYR A 307 -6.41 -14.50 18.69
N THR A 308 -6.98 -14.03 17.57
CA THR A 308 -6.82 -14.67 16.25
C THR A 308 -6.16 -13.74 15.25
N ILE A 309 -5.20 -14.29 14.49
CA ILE A 309 -4.58 -13.68 13.30
C ILE A 309 -5.17 -14.37 12.06
N ILE A 310 -5.51 -13.61 11.03
CA ILE A 310 -6.00 -14.13 9.75
C ILE A 310 -5.03 -13.77 8.63
#